data_AF-A0A2V8J9I4-F1
#
_entry.id   AF-A0A2V8J9I4-F1
#
_cell.length_a   1.000
_cell.length_b   1.000
_cell.length_c   1.000
_cell.angle_alpha   90.00
_cell.angle_beta   90.00
_cell.angle_gamma   90.00
#
_symmetry.space_group_name_H-M   'P 1'
#
loop_
_entity.id
_entity.type
_entity.pdbx_description
1 polymer ?
#
loop_
_entity_poly.entity_id
_entity_poly.type
_entity_poly.pdbx_seq_one_letter_code
_entity_poly.pdbx_strand_id
1 'polypeptide(L)'
;MSKDDRQMLRRDFLKLSAGAVFAQAVPAWEARPANTKSVRPVSIDMHTHWAPEAYVKAQVDMGRPAPANRNPLDFDLDKRRKWMDEHGVQMHVLTLSGGMPWQWATAEQGVRLAQIVNDAAIEAHTAFPDRFVAGIAMPVKDPATALKELNRVAGKPGMRAVHLPNSMEQRDYLFEPAFEPILARCQELGYPLLFHPLDGDANIYSKRLVGPPSLTNWLGFTFEHAT
;
A
#
# COMPACT_ATOMS: atom_id res chain seq x y z
N MET A 1 13.04 -19.07 -60.56
CA MET A 1 12.48 -17.82 -59.98
C MET A 1 10.98 -18.02 -59.74
N SER A 2 10.53 -18.00 -58.48
CA SER A 2 9.19 -17.57 -57.99
C SER A 2 9.05 -17.97 -56.50
N LYS A 3 9.22 -17.04 -55.56
CA LYS A 3 8.19 -16.32 -54.75
C LYS A 3 7.49 -17.19 -53.69
N ASP A 4 7.89 -17.03 -52.42
CA ASP A 4 7.01 -16.54 -51.34
C ASP A 4 7.76 -16.47 -49.99
N ASP A 5 8.53 -15.39 -49.78
CA ASP A 5 8.91 -14.93 -48.44
C ASP A 5 7.76 -14.08 -47.89
N ARG A 6 6.86 -14.67 -47.11
CA ARG A 6 5.84 -13.93 -46.37
C ARG A 6 6.38 -13.57 -44.99
N GLN A 7 6.93 -12.36 -44.87
CA GLN A 7 7.17 -11.70 -43.59
C GLN A 7 5.85 -11.60 -42.81
N MET A 8 5.84 -12.07 -41.56
CA MET A 8 4.76 -11.82 -40.61
C MET A 8 4.55 -10.31 -40.47
N LEU A 9 3.36 -9.83 -40.84
CA LEU A 9 2.99 -8.43 -40.71
C LEU A 9 2.55 -8.16 -39.26
N ARG A 10 2.88 -6.96 -38.74
CA ARG A 10 2.49 -6.46 -37.41
C ARG A 10 0.98 -6.54 -37.10
N ARG A 11 0.11 -6.74 -38.12
CA ARG A 11 -1.34 -6.92 -37.96
C ARG A 11 -1.74 -8.34 -37.51
N ASP A 12 -0.88 -9.34 -37.64
CA ASP A 12 -1.20 -10.71 -37.23
C ASP A 12 -1.05 -10.91 -35.72
N PHE A 13 -0.29 -10.04 -35.03
CA PHE A 13 -0.17 -10.04 -33.58
C PHE A 13 -1.47 -9.65 -32.86
N LEU A 14 -2.35 -8.89 -33.52
CA LEU A 14 -3.62 -8.41 -32.97
C LEU A 14 -4.77 -9.42 -33.07
N LYS A 15 -4.58 -10.56 -33.75
CA LYS A 15 -5.61 -11.60 -33.88
C LYS A 15 -5.57 -12.67 -32.78
N LEU A 16 -4.57 -12.62 -31.88
CA LEU A 16 -4.43 -13.54 -30.75
C LEU A 16 -5.15 -13.07 -29.46
N SER A 17 -5.80 -11.90 -29.45
CA SER A 17 -6.45 -11.35 -28.25
C SER A 17 -7.97 -11.51 -28.22
N ALA A 18 -8.60 -12.05 -29.27
CA ALA A 18 -10.06 -12.25 -29.30
C ALA A 18 -10.43 -13.65 -28.78
N GLY A 19 -10.19 -13.90 -27.49
CA GLY A 19 -10.50 -15.20 -26.90
C GLY A 19 -10.05 -15.40 -25.46
N ALA A 20 -10.08 -14.36 -24.61
CA ALA A 20 -9.98 -14.56 -23.17
C ALA A 20 -11.40 -14.61 -22.61
N VAL A 21 -11.95 -15.81 -22.53
CA VAL A 21 -13.00 -16.13 -21.54
C VAL A 21 -12.42 -15.71 -20.20
N PHE A 22 -13.07 -14.77 -19.50
CA PHE A 22 -12.76 -14.47 -18.10
C PHE A 22 -13.06 -15.73 -17.29
N ALA A 23 -12.08 -16.64 -17.22
CA ALA A 23 -12.01 -17.62 -16.15
C ALA A 23 -12.16 -16.82 -14.86
N GLN A 24 -13.05 -17.24 -13.97
CA GLN A 24 -13.14 -16.68 -12.63
C GLN A 24 -11.72 -16.60 -12.09
N ALA A 25 -11.18 -15.38 -12.02
CA ALA A 25 -9.80 -15.17 -11.71
C ALA A 25 -9.62 -15.72 -10.30
N VAL A 26 -8.80 -16.76 -10.18
CA VAL A 26 -8.22 -17.14 -8.90
C VAL A 26 -7.73 -15.83 -8.28
N PRO A 27 -8.16 -15.48 -7.06
CA PRO A 27 -7.76 -14.22 -6.46
C PRO A 27 -6.24 -14.06 -6.55
N ALA A 28 -5.75 -12.84 -6.76
CA ALA A 28 -4.32 -12.62 -7.00
C ALA A 28 -3.43 -13.19 -5.86
N TRP A 29 -3.96 -13.27 -4.63
CA TRP A 29 -3.30 -13.88 -3.47
C TRP A 29 -3.30 -15.43 -3.47
N GLU A 30 -4.10 -16.09 -4.30
CA GLU A 30 -4.09 -17.55 -4.50
C GLU A 30 -3.26 -17.97 -5.73
N ALA A 31 -2.83 -17.02 -6.56
CA ALA A 31 -1.91 -17.29 -7.65
C ALA A 31 -0.63 -17.94 -7.09
N ARG A 32 -0.04 -18.89 -7.84
CA ARG A 32 1.20 -19.57 -7.47
C ARG A 32 2.20 -19.50 -8.62
N PRO A 33 3.51 -19.40 -8.34
CA PRO A 33 4.51 -19.55 -9.38
C PRO A 33 4.41 -20.96 -10.00
N ALA A 34 4.55 -21.03 -11.32
CA ALA A 34 4.48 -22.30 -12.05
C ALA A 34 5.57 -23.31 -11.64
N ASN A 35 6.68 -22.84 -11.07
CA ASN A 35 7.74 -23.66 -10.50
C ASN A 35 8.26 -23.02 -9.20
N THR A 36 7.96 -23.63 -8.06
CA THR A 36 8.42 -23.15 -6.74
C THR A 36 9.94 -23.30 -6.56
N LYS A 37 10.60 -24.20 -7.31
CA LYS A 37 12.07 -24.38 -7.25
C LYS A 37 12.84 -23.29 -7.98
N SER A 38 12.20 -22.53 -8.87
CA SER A 38 12.84 -21.39 -9.57
C SER A 38 12.79 -20.09 -8.76
N VAL A 39 12.11 -20.10 -7.62
CA VAL A 39 11.99 -18.95 -6.74
C VAL A 39 13.25 -18.83 -5.88
N ARG A 40 14.22 -18.06 -6.34
CA ARG A 40 15.31 -17.54 -5.50
C ARG A 40 15.58 -16.07 -5.82
N PRO A 41 14.84 -15.18 -5.15
CA PRO A 41 15.47 -14.00 -4.57
C PRO A 41 15.10 -13.85 -3.08
N VAL A 42 16.05 -13.35 -2.29
CA VAL A 42 15.78 -12.75 -0.98
C VAL A 42 15.19 -11.37 -1.25
N SER A 43 13.91 -11.31 -1.64
CA SER A 43 13.27 -10.06 -2.05
C SER A 43 12.64 -9.34 -0.87
N ILE A 44 12.69 -8.00 -0.90
CA ILE A 44 11.97 -7.14 0.04
C ILE A 44 10.84 -6.50 -0.75
N ASP A 45 9.60 -6.85 -0.39
CA ASP A 45 8.42 -6.17 -0.93
C ASP A 45 8.09 -4.97 -0.05
N MET A 46 8.09 -3.78 -0.65
CA MET A 46 7.84 -2.51 0.02
C MET A 46 6.44 -1.95 -0.20
N HIS A 47 5.60 -2.63 -0.98
CA HIS A 47 4.23 -2.22 -1.26
C HIS A 47 3.26 -3.29 -0.77
N THR A 48 3.15 -3.43 0.55
CA THR A 48 2.29 -4.46 1.15
C THR A 48 1.32 -3.85 2.15
N HIS A 49 0.03 -4.08 1.92
CA HIS A 49 -1.01 -3.54 2.78
C HIS A 49 -1.30 -4.48 3.93
N TRP A 50 -1.31 -3.97 5.14
CA TRP A 50 -1.60 -4.74 6.33
C TRP A 50 -2.49 -3.91 7.26
N ALA A 51 -3.59 -4.51 7.70
CA ALA A 51 -4.59 -3.93 8.58
C ALA A 51 -4.72 -4.85 9.80
N PRO A 52 -3.97 -4.58 10.90
CA PRO A 52 -4.02 -5.43 12.08
C PRO A 52 -5.44 -5.50 12.65
N GLU A 53 -5.80 -6.62 13.27
CA GLU A 53 -7.16 -6.83 13.77
C GLU A 53 -7.61 -5.76 14.76
N ALA A 54 -6.68 -5.28 15.61
CA ALA A 54 -6.93 -4.17 16.54
C ALA A 54 -7.28 -2.87 15.81
N TYR A 55 -6.65 -2.60 14.66
CA TYR A 55 -6.96 -1.44 13.83
C TYR A 55 -8.33 -1.58 13.15
N VAL A 56 -8.66 -2.75 12.61
CA VAL A 56 -9.98 -3.02 12.04
C VAL A 56 -11.07 -2.89 13.11
N LYS A 57 -10.86 -3.47 14.29
CA LYS A 57 -11.78 -3.36 15.42
C LYS A 57 -11.99 -1.89 15.83
N ALA A 58 -10.91 -1.12 15.96
CA ALA A 58 -11.01 0.29 16.33
C ALA A 58 -11.82 1.11 15.32
N GLN A 59 -11.68 0.84 14.02
CA GLN A 59 -12.52 1.49 13.01
C GLN A 59 -14.00 1.12 13.16
N VAL A 60 -14.32 -0.14 13.42
CA VAL A 60 -15.70 -0.61 13.65
C VAL A 60 -16.30 0.03 14.91
N ASP A 61 -15.53 0.10 16.00
CA ASP A 61 -15.94 0.78 17.23
C ASP A 61 -16.20 2.29 17.00
N MET A 62 -15.59 2.89 15.98
CA MET A 62 -15.82 4.26 15.53
C MET A 62 -16.97 4.40 14.51
N GLY A 63 -17.72 3.33 14.24
CA GLY A 63 -18.89 3.34 13.36
C GLY A 63 -18.59 3.10 11.88
N ARG A 64 -17.37 2.69 11.51
CA ARG A 64 -17.07 2.27 10.13
C ARG A 64 -17.59 0.86 9.89
N PRO A 65 -18.04 0.52 8.67
CA PRO A 65 -18.41 -0.85 8.34
C PRO A 65 -17.18 -1.76 8.40
N ALA A 66 -17.38 -3.01 8.80
CA ALA A 66 -16.33 -4.02 8.68
C ALA A 66 -15.98 -4.24 7.19
N PRO A 67 -14.71 -4.55 6.85
CA PRO A 67 -14.33 -4.81 5.46
C PRO A 67 -15.14 -5.96 4.87
N ALA A 68 -15.80 -5.73 3.73
CA ALA A 68 -16.68 -6.70 3.09
C ALA A 68 -15.93 -7.94 2.58
N ASN A 69 -14.70 -7.76 2.08
CA ASN A 69 -13.80 -8.81 1.63
C ASN A 69 -12.50 -8.76 2.43
N ARG A 70 -12.35 -9.65 3.40
CA ARG A 70 -11.16 -9.71 4.26
C ARG A 70 -10.13 -10.65 3.62
N ASN A 71 -9.22 -10.10 2.81
CA ASN A 71 -8.07 -10.87 2.34
C ASN A 71 -7.28 -11.37 3.56
N PRO A 72 -7.12 -12.70 3.76
CA PRO A 72 -6.45 -13.24 4.94
C PRO A 72 -5.04 -12.68 5.14
N LEU A 73 -4.32 -12.39 4.05
CA LEU A 73 -2.97 -11.86 4.13
C LEU A 73 -2.92 -10.48 4.81
N ASP A 74 -4.00 -9.73 4.84
CA ASP A 74 -4.04 -8.37 5.39
C ASP A 74 -4.05 -8.34 6.92
N PHE A 75 -4.35 -9.46 7.59
CA PHE A 75 -4.48 -9.50 9.05
C PHE A 75 -3.86 -10.75 9.70
N ASP A 76 -3.70 -11.85 8.96
CA ASP A 76 -3.14 -13.11 9.44
C ASP A 76 -1.66 -13.20 9.02
N LEU A 77 -0.76 -12.88 9.96
CA LEU A 77 0.69 -12.86 9.70
C LEU A 77 1.24 -14.25 9.34
N ASP A 78 0.68 -15.33 9.87
CA ASP A 78 1.14 -16.68 9.57
C ASP A 78 0.78 -17.09 8.14
N LYS A 79 -0.46 -16.81 7.72
CA LYS A 79 -0.84 -16.99 6.31
C LYS A 79 -0.02 -16.10 5.39
N ARG A 80 0.26 -14.85 5.80
CA ARG A 80 1.16 -13.95 5.06
C ARG A 80 2.56 -14.55 4.89
N ARG A 81 3.20 -15.01 5.96
CA ARG A 81 4.55 -15.61 5.88
C ARG A 81 4.57 -16.85 5.00
N LYS A 82 3.58 -17.73 5.12
CA LYS A 82 3.48 -18.91 4.26
C LYS A 82 3.35 -18.52 2.80
N TRP A 83 2.49 -17.53 2.51
CA TRP A 83 2.37 -16.98 1.17
C TRP A 83 3.70 -16.41 0.67
N MET A 84 4.40 -15.63 1.49
CA MET A 84 5.72 -15.09 1.18
C MET A 84 6.75 -16.18 0.87
N ASP A 85 6.78 -17.27 1.64
CA ASP A 85 7.69 -18.41 1.41
C ASP A 85 7.41 -19.09 0.05
N GLU A 86 6.14 -19.26 -0.28
CA GLU A 86 5.70 -19.86 -1.53
C GLU A 86 5.97 -18.97 -2.77
N HIS A 87 6.21 -17.67 -2.55
CA HIS A 87 6.44 -16.66 -3.59
C HIS A 87 7.86 -16.08 -3.62
N GLY A 88 8.73 -16.44 -2.67
CA GLY A 88 10.11 -15.94 -2.63
C GLY A 88 10.25 -14.52 -2.14
N VAL A 89 9.40 -14.14 -1.19
CA VAL A 89 9.50 -12.85 -0.52
C VAL A 89 10.12 -13.05 0.85
N GLN A 90 11.32 -12.49 1.04
CA GLN A 90 12.02 -12.58 2.32
C GLN A 90 11.31 -11.70 3.35
N MET A 91 11.07 -10.45 2.99
CA MET A 91 10.62 -9.44 3.93
C MET A 91 9.54 -8.56 3.32
N HIS A 92 8.50 -8.25 4.10
CA HIS A 92 7.53 -7.22 3.77
C HIS A 92 7.79 -5.96 4.59
N VAL A 93 7.66 -4.80 3.95
CA VAL A 93 7.42 -3.54 4.64
C VAL A 93 5.91 -3.41 4.81
N LEU A 94 5.43 -3.51 6.05
CA LEU A 94 4.03 -3.38 6.39
C LEU A 94 3.62 -1.90 6.36
N THR A 95 2.62 -1.59 5.54
CA THR A 95 2.00 -0.25 5.45
C THR A 95 0.48 -0.37 5.38
N LEU A 96 -0.24 0.73 5.59
CA LEU A 96 -1.70 0.76 5.36
C LEU A 96 -2.00 0.80 3.84
N SER A 97 -3.18 0.35 3.44
CA SER A 97 -3.71 0.61 2.09
C SER A 97 -4.18 2.06 1.94
N GLY A 98 -4.67 2.43 0.75
CA GLY A 98 -5.16 3.78 0.45
C GLY A 98 -6.39 4.19 1.25
N GLY A 99 -7.14 3.23 1.82
CA GLY A 99 -8.21 3.47 2.80
C GLY A 99 -7.71 3.95 4.17
N MET A 100 -6.66 4.78 4.22
CA MET A 100 -6.13 5.35 5.46
C MET A 100 -7.20 6.19 6.18
N PRO A 101 -7.18 6.27 7.51
CA PRO A 101 -8.27 6.89 8.25
C PRO A 101 -8.27 8.41 8.15
N TRP A 102 -7.21 8.99 7.57
CA TRP A 102 -6.97 10.42 7.49
C TRP A 102 -8.00 11.19 6.67
N GLN A 103 -8.89 10.55 5.89
CA GLN A 103 -9.98 11.28 5.22
C GLN A 103 -11.17 11.50 6.16
N TRP A 104 -11.55 10.49 6.91
CA TRP A 104 -12.83 10.48 7.66
C TRP A 104 -12.67 10.65 9.16
N ALA A 105 -11.52 10.29 9.73
CA ALA A 105 -11.29 10.38 11.17
C ALA A 105 -11.06 11.84 11.59
N THR A 106 -11.43 12.20 12.82
CA THR A 106 -10.93 13.43 13.44
C THR A 106 -9.42 13.33 13.67
N ALA A 107 -8.74 14.44 13.94
CA ALA A 107 -7.30 14.41 14.24
C ALA A 107 -6.97 13.48 15.42
N GLU A 108 -7.77 13.55 16.50
CA GLU A 108 -7.61 12.67 17.68
C GLU A 108 -7.83 11.19 17.36
N GLN A 109 -8.89 10.87 16.60
CA GLN A 109 -9.15 9.50 16.15
C GLN A 109 -8.00 9.01 15.25
N GLY A 110 -7.49 9.86 14.37
CA GLY A 110 -6.34 9.56 13.52
C GLY A 110 -5.10 9.20 14.33
N VAL A 111 -4.74 10.00 15.34
CA VAL A 111 -3.62 9.69 16.24
C VAL A 111 -3.81 8.33 16.91
N ARG A 112 -5.01 8.05 17.45
CA ARG A 112 -5.31 6.76 18.09
C ARG A 112 -5.14 5.60 17.11
N LEU A 113 -5.63 5.73 15.87
CA LEU A 113 -5.53 4.69 14.86
C LEU A 113 -4.08 4.47 14.39
N ALA A 114 -3.31 5.55 14.21
CA ALA A 114 -1.89 5.48 13.89
C ALA A 114 -1.12 4.69 14.95
N GLN A 115 -1.37 5.01 16.23
CA GLN A 115 -0.71 4.34 17.35
C GLN A 115 -0.99 2.84 17.37
N ILE A 116 -2.25 2.42 17.18
CA ILE A 116 -2.62 1.00 17.12
C ILE A 116 -1.86 0.29 16.00
N VAL A 117 -1.77 0.90 14.82
CA VAL A 117 -1.07 0.30 13.67
C VAL A 117 0.44 0.23 13.92
N ASN A 118 1.05 1.30 14.43
CA ASN A 118 2.48 1.35 14.70
C ASN A 118 2.89 0.39 15.82
N ASP A 119 2.10 0.27 16.88
CA ASP A 119 2.36 -0.65 17.99
C ASP A 119 2.22 -2.10 17.51
N ALA A 120 1.17 -2.41 16.75
CA ALA A 120 1.01 -3.74 16.15
C ALA A 120 2.15 -4.08 15.18
N ALA A 121 2.68 -3.10 14.45
CA ALA A 121 3.81 -3.29 13.55
C ALA A 121 5.11 -3.64 14.31
N ILE A 122 5.34 -2.99 15.46
CA ILE A 122 6.46 -3.33 16.36
C ILE A 122 6.30 -4.76 16.90
N GLU A 123 5.08 -5.16 17.28
CA GLU A 123 4.79 -6.54 17.70
C GLU A 123 5.01 -7.55 16.56
N ALA A 124 4.54 -7.25 15.34
CA ALA A 124 4.73 -8.09 14.17
C ALA A 124 6.21 -8.32 13.85
N HIS A 125 7.02 -7.26 13.89
CA HIS A 125 8.47 -7.38 13.74
C HIS A 125 9.10 -8.17 14.90
N THR A 126 8.67 -7.95 16.14
CA THR A 126 9.21 -8.67 17.29
C THR A 126 8.94 -10.17 17.19
N ALA A 127 7.77 -10.56 16.68
CA ALA A 127 7.42 -11.96 16.43
C ALA A 127 8.20 -12.57 15.26
N PHE A 128 8.43 -11.80 14.19
CA PHE A 128 9.07 -12.27 12.96
C PHE A 128 10.09 -11.25 12.40
N PRO A 129 11.23 -11.06 13.10
CA PRO A 129 12.17 -9.96 12.82
C PRO A 129 12.90 -10.10 11.48
N ASP A 130 12.94 -11.31 10.94
CA ASP A 130 13.50 -11.66 9.63
C ASP A 130 12.48 -11.54 8.48
N ARG A 131 11.21 -11.27 8.79
CA ARG A 131 10.10 -11.25 7.82
C ARG A 131 9.39 -9.92 7.69
N PHE A 132 9.36 -9.11 8.75
CA PHE A 132 8.59 -7.87 8.74
C PHE A 132 9.40 -6.68 9.20
N VAL A 133 9.28 -5.58 8.48
CA VAL A 133 9.58 -4.23 8.95
C VAL A 133 8.36 -3.37 8.61
N ALA A 134 8.32 -2.11 9.03
CA ALA A 134 7.16 -1.26 8.83
C ALA A 134 7.50 0.18 8.48
N GLY A 135 6.59 0.78 7.71
CA GLY A 135 6.47 2.22 7.56
C GLY A 135 5.61 2.78 8.69
N ILE A 136 6.10 3.80 9.38
CA ILE A 136 5.36 4.50 10.42
C ILE A 136 4.10 5.10 9.81
N ALA A 137 2.92 4.67 10.24
CA ALA A 137 1.65 5.26 9.87
C ALA A 137 1.54 6.65 10.52
N MET A 138 1.38 7.68 9.69
CA MET A 138 1.42 9.08 10.13
C MET A 138 0.01 9.70 10.18
N PRO A 139 -0.45 10.23 11.34
CA PRO A 139 -1.74 10.90 11.47
C PRO A 139 -1.69 12.34 10.93
N VAL A 140 -1.60 12.49 9.62
CA VAL A 140 -1.26 13.76 8.94
C VAL A 140 -2.28 14.89 9.03
N LYS A 141 -3.44 14.72 9.70
CA LYS A 141 -4.41 15.83 9.85
C LYS A 141 -3.89 16.98 10.71
N ASP A 142 -2.99 16.69 11.64
CA ASP A 142 -2.35 17.70 12.49
C ASP A 142 -0.82 17.44 12.52
N PRO A 143 0.00 18.33 11.94
CA PRO A 143 1.45 18.15 11.86
C PRO A 143 2.11 18.00 13.24
N ALA A 144 1.61 18.69 14.27
CA ALA A 144 2.21 18.66 15.60
C ALA A 144 2.06 17.27 16.24
N THR A 145 0.86 16.69 16.18
CA THR A 145 0.63 15.32 16.68
C THR A 145 1.27 14.26 15.79
N ALA A 146 1.34 14.48 14.47
CA ALA A 146 2.08 13.59 13.57
C ALA A 146 3.57 13.53 13.91
N LEU A 147 4.23 14.66 14.17
CA LEU A 147 5.62 14.71 14.62
C LEU A 147 5.81 14.01 15.98
N LYS A 148 4.86 14.21 16.91
CA LYS A 148 4.89 13.54 18.22
C LYS A 148 4.83 12.01 18.06
N GLU A 149 3.98 11.51 17.18
CA GLU A 149 3.87 10.08 16.90
C GLU A 149 5.13 9.53 16.22
N LEU A 150 5.66 10.22 15.20
CA LEU A 150 6.94 9.86 14.58
C LEU A 150 8.04 9.70 15.64
N ASN A 151 8.18 10.67 16.54
CA ASN A 151 9.19 10.61 17.60
C ASN A 151 8.95 9.50 18.62
N ARG A 152 7.69 9.11 18.87
CA ARG A 152 7.35 8.02 19.80
C ARG A 152 7.86 6.67 19.31
N VAL A 153 7.76 6.42 17.99
CA VAL A 153 8.05 5.10 17.41
C VAL A 153 9.32 5.04 16.56
N ALA A 154 9.92 6.17 16.22
CA ALA A 154 11.22 6.21 15.56
C ALA A 154 12.28 5.45 16.37
N GLY A 155 13.05 4.61 15.70
CA GLY A 155 14.09 3.78 16.31
C GLY A 155 13.57 2.54 17.07
N LYS A 156 12.25 2.34 17.17
CA LYS A 156 11.68 1.09 17.72
C LYS A 156 11.94 -0.09 16.78
N PRO A 157 11.92 -1.33 17.29
CA PRO A 157 12.11 -2.52 16.47
C PRO A 157 11.19 -2.54 15.26
N GLY A 158 11.73 -2.87 14.08
CA GLY A 158 10.96 -2.97 12.84
C GLY A 158 10.60 -1.66 12.16
N MET A 159 10.65 -0.51 12.83
CA MET A 159 10.31 0.78 12.22
C MET A 159 11.49 1.26 11.35
N ARG A 160 11.29 1.28 10.03
CA ARG A 160 12.38 1.53 9.05
C ARG A 160 12.04 2.52 7.95
N ALA A 161 10.80 2.99 7.89
CA ALA A 161 10.32 3.96 6.92
C ALA A 161 9.22 4.83 7.53
N VAL A 162 8.83 5.89 6.83
CA VAL A 162 7.67 6.71 7.18
C VAL A 162 6.63 6.59 6.07
N HIS A 163 5.41 6.20 6.41
CA HIS A 163 4.34 5.97 5.47
C HIS A 163 3.35 7.14 5.49
N LEU A 164 3.22 7.81 4.35
CA LEU A 164 2.47 9.05 4.21
C LEU A 164 1.47 8.95 3.05
N PRO A 165 0.30 9.57 3.15
CA PRO A 165 -0.49 9.84 1.96
C PRO A 165 0.28 10.79 1.03
N ASN A 166 0.24 10.58 -0.28
CA ASN A 166 0.90 11.49 -1.22
C ASN A 166 0.23 12.89 -1.26
N SER A 167 -1.07 12.95 -0.97
CA SER A 167 -1.89 14.16 -0.93
C SER A 167 -3.14 13.90 -0.08
N MET A 168 -3.79 14.96 0.38
CA MET A 168 -4.96 14.89 1.28
C MET A 168 -5.89 16.06 1.02
N GLU A 169 -7.21 15.84 1.03
CA GLU A 169 -8.21 16.92 1.01
C GLU A 169 -8.00 17.93 -0.14
N GLN A 170 -7.60 17.44 -1.33
CA GLN A 170 -7.23 18.24 -2.50
C GLN A 170 -6.06 19.21 -2.28
N ARG A 171 -5.13 18.87 -1.37
CA ARG A 171 -3.98 19.71 -1.00
C ARG A 171 -2.67 18.94 -1.02
N ASP A 172 -1.62 19.64 -1.44
CA ASP A 172 -0.23 19.22 -1.26
C ASP A 172 0.30 19.63 0.10
N TYR A 173 -0.26 19.01 1.14
CA TYR A 173 0.04 19.33 2.54
C TYR A 173 1.55 19.23 2.88
N LEU A 174 2.30 18.40 2.17
CA LEU A 174 3.73 18.15 2.40
C LEU A 174 4.61 19.39 2.20
N PHE A 175 4.16 20.34 1.37
CA PHE A 175 4.90 21.59 1.11
C PHE A 175 4.46 22.73 2.02
N GLU A 176 3.51 22.49 2.93
CA GLU A 176 3.13 23.49 3.93
C GLU A 176 4.26 23.64 4.97
N PRO A 177 4.61 24.87 5.41
CA PRO A 177 5.67 25.08 6.40
C PRO A 177 5.50 24.29 7.70
N ALA A 178 4.26 23.96 8.08
CA ALA A 178 3.97 23.17 9.26
C ALA A 178 4.48 21.72 9.19
N PHE A 179 4.74 21.18 8.01
CA PHE A 179 5.30 19.83 7.80
C PHE A 179 6.82 19.80 7.73
N GLU A 180 7.49 20.95 7.63
CA GLU A 180 8.96 21.03 7.61
C GLU A 180 9.62 20.29 8.79
N PRO A 181 9.14 20.40 10.05
CA PRO A 181 9.73 19.65 11.16
C PRO A 181 9.64 18.13 11.02
N ILE A 182 8.58 17.61 10.37
CA ILE A 182 8.42 16.18 10.11
C ILE A 182 9.44 15.72 9.07
N LEU A 183 9.58 16.47 7.97
CA LEU A 183 10.55 16.16 6.91
C LEU A 183 11.99 16.23 7.44
N ALA A 184 12.33 17.28 8.20
CA ALA A 184 13.61 17.41 8.87
C ALA A 184 13.88 16.21 9.79
N ARG A 185 12.88 15.78 10.57
CA ARG A 185 13.02 14.62 11.44
C ARG A 185 13.22 13.32 10.66
N CYS A 186 12.54 13.13 9.54
CA CYS A 186 12.76 11.97 8.67
C CYS A 186 14.18 11.95 8.09
N GLN A 187 14.70 13.12 7.72
CA GLN A 187 16.09 13.28 7.26
C GLN A 187 17.10 12.93 8.36
N GLU A 188 16.91 13.44 9.58
CA GLU A 188 17.77 13.11 10.73
C GLU A 188 17.81 11.60 11.02
N LEU A 189 16.67 10.93 10.89
CA LEU A 189 16.54 9.49 11.10
C LEU A 189 17.12 8.66 9.94
N GLY A 190 17.33 9.27 8.77
CA GLY A 190 17.66 8.56 7.53
C GLY A 190 16.55 7.62 7.05
N TYR A 191 15.29 7.90 7.41
CA TYR A 191 14.17 7.04 7.05
C TYR A 191 13.63 7.40 5.65
N PRO A 192 13.46 6.41 4.75
CA PRO A 192 12.78 6.63 3.48
C PRO A 192 11.30 6.99 3.72
N LEU A 193 10.79 7.87 2.86
CA LEU A 193 9.37 8.19 2.81
C LEU A 193 8.69 7.28 1.79
N LEU A 194 7.69 6.53 2.23
CA LEU A 194 6.84 5.70 1.40
C LEU A 194 5.50 6.43 1.21
N PHE A 195 5.31 6.99 0.03
CA PHE A 195 4.06 7.64 -0.32
C PHE A 195 3.06 6.61 -0.84
N HIS A 196 1.84 6.69 -0.33
CA HIS A 196 0.73 5.90 -0.81
C HIS A 196 -0.46 6.81 -1.16
N PRO A 197 -1.07 6.63 -2.34
CA PRO A 197 -2.26 7.36 -2.75
C PRO A 197 -3.48 6.98 -1.90
N LEU A 198 -4.37 7.92 -1.60
CA LEU A 198 -5.58 7.61 -0.83
C LEU A 198 -6.70 7.07 -1.73
N ASP A 199 -7.38 6.05 -1.23
CA ASP A 199 -8.59 5.47 -1.82
C ASP A 199 -9.78 6.34 -1.40
N GLY A 200 -9.84 7.58 -1.90
CA GLY A 200 -11.02 8.43 -1.71
C GLY A 200 -12.23 7.90 -2.49
N ASP A 201 -13.34 8.64 -2.45
CA ASP A 201 -14.36 8.53 -3.51
C ASP A 201 -13.63 8.46 -4.85
N ALA A 202 -14.12 7.56 -5.71
CA ALA A 202 -13.43 7.09 -6.91
C ALA A 202 -12.55 8.16 -7.51
N ASN A 203 -11.37 7.78 -7.99
CA ASN A 203 -10.48 8.71 -8.65
C ASN A 203 -11.00 9.20 -10.02
N ILE A 204 -12.13 9.91 -10.01
CA ILE A 204 -12.72 10.76 -11.05
C ILE A 204 -12.04 12.15 -11.06
N TYR A 205 -10.82 12.28 -10.51
CA TYR A 205 -10.14 13.55 -10.13
C TYR A 205 -9.66 14.40 -11.30
N SER A 206 -10.14 14.11 -12.50
CA SER A 206 -10.47 15.17 -13.44
C SER A 206 -11.51 14.68 -14.44
N LYS A 207 -12.29 15.60 -15.01
CA LYS A 207 -13.06 15.34 -16.24
C LYS A 207 -12.15 15.03 -17.45
N ARG A 208 -10.81 14.99 -17.30
CA ARG A 208 -9.89 14.77 -18.43
C ARG A 208 -9.83 13.33 -18.89
N LEU A 209 -10.02 12.34 -18.00
CA LEU A 209 -9.93 10.92 -18.34
C LEU A 209 -11.25 10.22 -18.03
N VAL A 210 -12.11 10.16 -19.05
CA VAL A 210 -13.39 9.46 -19.01
C VAL A 210 -13.17 8.01 -19.47
N GLY A 211 -13.45 7.02 -18.62
CA GLY A 211 -13.29 5.61 -18.98
C GLY A 211 -13.79 4.63 -17.91
N PRO A 212 -13.84 3.31 -18.22
CA PRO A 212 -14.27 2.25 -17.30
C PRO A 212 -13.46 2.23 -15.99
N PRO A 213 -14.03 1.77 -14.86
CA PRO A 213 -13.41 1.83 -13.52
C PRO A 213 -12.01 1.20 -13.40
N SER A 214 -11.70 0.21 -14.26
CA SER A 214 -10.42 -0.52 -14.28
C SER A 214 -9.42 -0.03 -15.34
N LEU A 215 -9.77 1.00 -16.12
CA LEU A 215 -8.87 1.78 -16.98
C LEU A 215 -8.46 3.09 -16.28
N THR A 216 -8.44 3.06 -14.96
CA THR A 216 -8.05 4.16 -14.08
C THR A 216 -6.56 4.47 -14.25
N ASN A 217 -6.26 5.76 -14.18
CA ASN A 217 -4.96 6.33 -14.54
C ASN A 217 -3.85 5.90 -13.58
N TRP A 218 -3.21 4.75 -13.81
CA TRP A 218 -2.00 4.32 -13.10
C TRP A 218 -0.88 5.37 -13.17
N LEU A 219 -0.88 6.22 -14.21
CA LEU A 219 0.08 7.31 -14.38
C LEU A 219 -0.29 8.56 -13.56
N GLY A 220 -1.58 8.88 -13.35
CA GLY A 220 -2.04 10.06 -12.61
C GLY A 220 -2.05 9.88 -11.11
N PHE A 221 -2.11 8.63 -10.66
CA PHE A 221 -2.08 8.23 -9.25
C PHE A 221 -0.87 8.80 -8.48
N THR A 222 0.25 9.06 -9.18
CA THR A 222 1.46 9.67 -8.62
C THR A 222 1.53 11.19 -8.71
N PHE A 223 0.62 11.85 -9.44
CA PHE A 223 0.71 13.29 -9.74
C PHE A 223 -0.59 14.10 -9.47
N GLU A 224 -1.71 13.45 -9.18
CA GLU A 224 -3.01 14.10 -8.94
C GLU A 224 -3.40 14.02 -7.44
N HIS A 225 -4.08 15.05 -6.92
CA HIS A 225 -4.45 15.13 -5.49
C HIS A 225 -5.68 14.24 -5.17
N ALA A 226 -5.64 13.53 -4.04
CA ALA A 226 -6.78 12.79 -3.49
C ALA A 226 -7.78 13.73 -2.78
N THR A 227 -9.09 13.40 -2.78
CA THR A 227 -10.18 14.25 -2.22
C THR A 227 -10.32 13.97 -0.75
#